data_AF-A0A1Z4BW05-F1
#
_entry.id   AF-A0A1Z4BW05-F1
#
_cell.length_a   1.000
_cell.length_b   1.000
_cell.length_c   1.000
_cell.angle_alpha   90.00
_cell.angle_beta   90.00
_cell.angle_gamma   90.00
#
_symmetry.space_group_name_H-M   'P 1'
#
loop_
_entity.id
_entity.type
_entity.pdbx_description
1 polymer ?
#
loop_
_entity_poly.entity_id
_entity_poly.type
_entity_poly.pdbx_seq_one_letter_code
_entity_poly.pdbx_strand_id
1 'polypeptide(L)'
;MTRQLPYPGHSWSFTQHAVGLEPKTLYDLLKCAAPFEGNIDGYGQKITELMIASGVLTANERNGTPDAWRDYQQLLAELGLIYSTKICRALTLTELGHMLLAGEIGFSELVGVQALRFQYPNGQKSTIQSRLREELASSSISCPKSLTELQADRQILLKPGALILRILIELYNKGLEPSLSVSECQAFLIPCRTNSEWTMALSEIVVYRKSMSNIDNINRHSRRNIQDWFKFLQKSDFFESGSQRQIFLSSYAKTNIDLVNDYCASQEEAASFWIPVGFNKEHRLNWFDWYGHIPFEAQKALRFDVANNAEYLEHNYIAGVEEDIEEENDIVSSDITNVNLKPLDLEHLGRDTQHEFSEDLEALVESLRNGAQKRHAKTLLHDRIIKDLAKSFIAQGATVESDPGSIDLFATWPTGDSAIFEVKTVTRRSFQNRIRTAIGQVEEYAYRRKYADGSISDRVIVVNTDLDSKAWQTAFLTDHLGIGLICKPTSSYSAYAPIDARTKDYWLTL
;
A
#
# COMPACT_ATOMS: atom_id res chain seq x y z
N MET A 1 -29.28 26.22 3.52
CA MET A 1 -29.78 25.09 4.34
C MET A 1 -28.68 24.07 4.43
N THR A 2 -28.36 23.56 5.61
CA THR A 2 -27.32 22.54 5.79
C THR A 2 -27.93 21.14 5.77
N ARG A 3 -27.27 20.20 5.10
CA ARG A 3 -27.76 18.82 4.96
C ARG A 3 -27.70 18.07 6.28
N GLN A 4 -28.68 17.21 6.53
CA GLN A 4 -28.64 16.35 7.72
C GLN A 4 -27.49 15.35 7.65
N LEU A 5 -26.94 15.00 8.81
CA LEU A 5 -25.92 13.98 8.91
C LEU A 5 -26.50 12.59 8.57
N PRO A 6 -25.69 11.66 8.00
CA PRO A 6 -26.12 10.29 7.75
C PRO A 6 -26.65 9.57 9.00
N TYR A 7 -26.06 9.89 10.16
CA TYR A 7 -26.53 9.50 11.49
C TYR A 7 -25.99 10.49 12.54
N PRO A 8 -26.60 10.57 13.74
CA PRO A 8 -26.12 11.42 14.84
C PRO A 8 -24.66 11.16 15.17
N GLY A 9 -23.85 12.22 15.28
CA GLY A 9 -22.42 12.07 15.60
C GLY A 9 -21.54 11.58 14.45
N HIS A 10 -22.07 11.44 13.22
CA HIS A 10 -21.27 11.08 12.05
C HIS A 10 -20.07 12.03 11.88
N SER A 11 -18.89 11.44 11.70
CA SER A 11 -17.62 12.14 11.55
C SER A 11 -16.57 11.19 10.97
N TRP A 12 -15.53 11.76 10.36
CA TRP A 12 -14.40 11.03 9.80
C TRP A 12 -13.28 10.87 10.83
N SER A 13 -13.48 10.03 11.84
CA SER A 13 -12.45 9.82 12.87
C SER A 13 -11.16 9.26 12.28
N PHE A 14 -10.07 9.99 12.41
CA PHE A 14 -8.70 9.57 12.06
C PHE A 14 -7.81 9.57 13.31
N THR A 15 -6.75 8.77 13.35
CA THR A 15 -5.86 8.71 14.52
C THR A 15 -5.11 10.02 14.71
N GLN A 16 -5.09 10.49 15.95
CA GLN A 16 -4.34 11.68 16.34
C GLN A 16 -2.83 11.44 16.29
N HIS A 17 -2.38 10.18 16.35
CA HIS A 17 -0.97 9.83 16.29
C HIS A 17 -0.35 10.05 14.90
N ALA A 18 -1.16 10.01 13.83
CA ALA A 18 -0.68 10.24 12.47
C ALA A 18 -0.30 11.72 12.21
N VAL A 19 -0.79 12.63 13.04
CA VAL A 19 -0.61 14.08 12.87
C VAL A 19 0.84 14.51 13.10
N GLY A 20 1.54 13.90 14.06
CA GLY A 20 2.92 14.21 14.42
C GLY A 20 3.96 13.31 13.74
N LEU A 21 3.56 12.62 12.67
CA LEU A 21 4.36 11.57 12.07
C LEU A 21 5.38 12.13 11.08
N GLU A 22 6.66 12.01 11.40
CA GLU A 22 7.75 12.36 10.47
C GLU A 22 8.21 11.13 9.68
N PRO A 23 8.75 11.30 8.45
CA PRO A 23 9.16 10.20 7.59
C PRO A 23 10.06 9.17 8.29
N LYS A 24 11.12 9.66 8.94
CA LYS A 24 12.07 8.82 9.69
C LYS A 24 11.40 8.09 10.85
N THR A 25 10.50 8.76 11.58
CA THR A 25 9.78 8.14 12.69
C THR A 25 8.90 6.99 12.21
N LEU A 26 8.13 7.17 11.13
CA LEU A 26 7.30 6.08 10.59
C LEU A 26 8.16 4.88 10.18
N TYR A 27 9.22 5.14 9.43
CA TYR A 27 10.14 4.12 8.94
C TYR A 27 10.78 3.35 10.10
N ASP A 28 11.34 4.06 11.08
CA ASP A 28 12.03 3.44 12.21
C ASP A 28 11.08 2.62 13.10
N LEU A 29 9.83 3.08 13.30
CA LEU A 29 8.81 2.32 14.02
C LEU A 29 8.52 0.97 13.34
N LEU A 30 8.33 0.99 12.02
CA LEU A 30 8.08 -0.23 11.26
C LEU A 30 9.33 -1.13 11.22
N LYS A 31 10.51 -0.54 11.09
CA LYS A 31 11.81 -1.23 11.08
C LYS A 31 12.09 -1.95 12.40
N CYS A 32 11.69 -1.40 13.54
CA CYS A 32 11.78 -2.08 14.83
C CYS A 32 10.71 -3.17 15.01
N ALA A 33 9.60 -3.10 14.28
CA ALA A 33 8.55 -4.12 14.33
C ALA A 33 8.85 -5.34 13.45
N ALA A 34 9.46 -5.12 12.28
CA ALA A 34 9.76 -6.16 11.29
C ALA A 34 10.46 -7.41 11.85
N PRO A 35 11.45 -7.31 12.77
CA PRO A 35 12.09 -8.48 13.35
C PRO A 35 11.16 -9.45 14.09
N PHE A 36 9.96 -9.00 14.43
CA PHE A 36 8.99 -9.77 15.20
C PHE A 36 7.79 -10.19 14.36
N GLU A 37 7.84 -10.04 13.03
CA GLU A 37 6.81 -10.59 12.14
C GLU A 37 6.63 -12.10 12.40
N GLY A 38 5.38 -12.57 12.35
CA GLY A 38 4.99 -13.93 12.68
C GLY A 38 4.81 -14.21 14.18
N ASN A 39 5.40 -13.40 15.08
CA ASN A 39 5.27 -13.62 16.52
C ASN A 39 3.85 -13.37 17.02
N ILE A 40 3.36 -14.28 17.86
CA ILE A 40 1.98 -14.24 18.38
C ILE A 40 1.84 -13.58 19.76
N ASP A 41 2.92 -13.54 20.56
CA ASP A 41 2.91 -13.01 21.92
C ASP A 41 4.28 -12.39 22.28
N GLY A 42 4.32 -11.54 23.31
CA GLY A 42 5.55 -11.00 23.91
C GLY A 42 6.33 -10.00 23.05
N TYR A 43 6.03 -9.87 21.76
CA TYR A 43 6.75 -8.99 20.84
C TYR A 43 6.62 -7.50 21.20
N GLY A 44 5.50 -7.05 21.77
CA GLY A 44 5.31 -5.62 22.07
C GLY A 44 6.35 -5.03 23.04
N GLN A 45 6.77 -5.83 24.03
CA GLN A 45 7.84 -5.45 24.95
C GLN A 45 9.18 -5.42 24.22
N LYS A 46 9.51 -6.48 23.49
CA LYS A 46 10.77 -6.59 22.72
C LYS A 46 10.92 -5.46 21.69
N ILE A 47 9.84 -5.10 20.98
CA ILE A 47 9.83 -3.96 20.05
C ILE A 47 10.08 -2.65 20.80
N THR A 48 9.48 -2.48 21.98
CA THR A 48 9.69 -1.26 22.78
C THR A 48 11.14 -1.14 23.25
N GLU A 49 11.74 -2.24 23.72
CA GLU A 49 13.16 -2.30 24.09
C GLU A 49 14.07 -1.98 22.89
N LEU A 50 13.76 -2.54 21.71
CA LEU A 50 14.51 -2.28 20.47
C LEU A 50 14.38 -0.82 20.00
N MET A 51 13.20 -0.22 20.10
CA MET A 51 12.98 1.19 19.78
C MET A 51 13.80 2.13 20.68
N ILE A 52 13.87 1.81 21.98
CA ILE A 52 14.69 2.57 22.94
C ILE A 52 16.17 2.40 22.63
N ALA A 53 16.64 1.16 22.45
CA ALA A 53 18.05 0.87 22.15
C ALA A 53 18.51 1.46 20.80
N SER A 54 17.61 1.54 19.82
CA SER A 54 17.86 2.16 18.52
C SER A 54 17.73 3.69 18.52
N GLY A 55 17.37 4.30 19.65
CA GLY A 55 17.20 5.75 19.77
C GLY A 55 15.97 6.31 19.04
N VAL A 56 15.01 5.46 18.66
CA VAL A 56 13.77 5.86 18.00
C VAL A 56 12.86 6.59 18.98
N LEU A 57 12.88 6.16 20.24
CA LEU A 57 12.10 6.73 21.32
C LEU A 57 12.98 7.02 22.54
N THR A 58 12.64 8.07 23.26
CA THR A 58 13.08 8.24 24.63
C THR A 58 12.23 7.34 25.54
N ALA A 59 12.85 6.70 26.52
CA ALA A 59 12.15 5.84 27.48
C ALA A 59 11.14 6.66 28.29
N ASN A 60 9.88 6.67 27.86
CA ASN A 60 8.78 7.26 28.62
C ASN A 60 8.08 6.15 29.41
N GLU A 61 8.45 5.99 30.67
CA GLU A 61 7.79 5.05 31.59
C GLU A 61 6.40 5.57 31.98
N ARG A 62 5.35 4.79 31.72
CA ARG A 62 4.03 4.99 32.33
C ARG A 62 3.74 3.79 33.23
N ASN A 63 3.48 4.03 34.51
CA ASN A 63 3.18 3.00 35.51
C ASN A 63 4.25 1.89 35.62
N GLY A 64 5.52 2.19 35.36
CA GLY A 64 6.63 1.23 35.48
C GLY A 64 6.76 0.23 34.32
N THR A 65 6.02 0.40 33.22
CA THR A 65 6.18 -0.41 32.01
C THR A 65 6.26 0.48 30.77
N PRO A 66 7.32 0.37 29.95
CA PRO A 66 7.36 1.00 28.63
C PRO A 66 6.32 0.32 27.72
N ASP A 67 5.14 0.93 27.51
CA ASP A 67 4.10 0.44 26.58
C ASP A 67 3.91 1.41 25.41
N ALA A 68 5.03 1.80 24.80
CA ALA A 68 5.02 2.75 23.68
C ALA A 68 4.49 2.07 22.40
N TRP A 69 4.77 0.78 22.23
CA TRP A 69 4.28 -0.03 21.09
C TRP A 69 2.77 0.09 20.87
N ARG A 70 1.96 0.16 21.93
CA ARG A 70 0.49 0.16 21.80
C ARG A 70 -0.05 1.31 20.96
N ASP A 71 0.51 2.50 21.09
CA ASP A 71 0.05 3.68 20.35
C ASP A 71 0.60 3.64 18.91
N TYR A 72 1.80 3.09 18.68
CA TYR A 72 2.40 2.94 17.35
C TYR A 72 1.75 1.83 16.51
N GLN A 73 1.43 0.67 17.09
CA GLN A 73 0.75 -0.39 16.34
C GLN A 73 -0.61 0.09 15.81
N GLN A 74 -1.30 1.00 16.53
CA GLN A 74 -2.53 1.58 16.04
C GLN A 74 -2.29 2.45 14.81
N LEU A 75 -1.22 3.26 14.82
CA LEU A 75 -0.82 4.09 13.70
C LEU A 75 -0.42 3.25 12.48
N LEU A 76 0.47 2.26 12.67
CA LEU A 76 0.93 1.38 11.59
C LEU A 76 -0.25 0.64 10.93
N ALA A 77 -1.19 0.12 11.73
CA ALA A 77 -2.39 -0.53 11.21
C ALA A 77 -3.36 0.44 10.53
N GLU A 78 -3.46 1.68 11.01
CA GLU A 78 -4.32 2.71 10.40
C GLU A 78 -3.78 3.24 9.07
N LEU A 79 -2.45 3.17 8.87
CA LEU A 79 -1.78 3.42 7.60
C LEU A 79 -1.71 2.19 6.69
N GLY A 80 -2.23 1.04 7.15
CA GLY A 80 -2.25 -0.19 6.37
C GLY A 80 -0.87 -0.83 6.22
N LEU A 81 0.09 -0.59 7.13
CA LEU A 81 1.45 -1.16 7.10
C LEU A 81 1.56 -2.50 7.83
N ILE A 82 0.66 -2.72 8.77
CA ILE A 82 0.52 -3.99 9.47
C ILE A 82 -0.95 -4.36 9.57
N TYR A 83 -1.23 -5.64 9.80
CA TYR A 83 -2.54 -6.08 10.25
C TYR A 83 -2.74 -5.60 11.69
N SER A 84 -3.95 -5.15 11.98
CA SER A 84 -4.31 -4.74 13.35
C SER A 84 -4.14 -5.89 14.32
N THR A 85 -3.34 -5.71 15.37
CA THR A 85 -3.08 -6.74 16.40
C THR A 85 -4.32 -7.11 17.21
N LYS A 86 -5.39 -6.29 17.13
CA LYS A 86 -6.73 -6.61 17.66
C LYS A 86 -7.45 -7.67 16.84
N ILE A 87 -7.08 -7.81 15.57
CA ILE A 87 -7.74 -8.67 14.57
C ILE A 87 -6.82 -9.84 14.17
N CYS A 88 -5.54 -9.60 13.90
CA CYS A 88 -4.53 -10.65 13.74
C CYS A 88 -3.70 -10.75 15.02
N ARG A 89 -3.58 -11.94 15.65
CA ARG A 89 -2.76 -12.07 16.86
C ARG A 89 -1.26 -12.00 16.54
N ALA A 90 -0.88 -12.66 15.45
CA ALA A 90 0.47 -12.58 14.91
C ALA A 90 0.73 -11.15 14.44
N LEU A 91 1.94 -10.63 14.72
CA LEU A 91 2.40 -9.43 14.04
C LEU A 91 2.58 -9.78 12.56
N THR A 92 1.90 -9.07 11.68
CA THR A 92 1.95 -9.34 10.23
C THR A 92 2.10 -8.01 9.52
N LEU A 93 3.13 -7.88 8.69
CA LEU A 93 3.30 -6.71 7.84
C LEU A 93 2.48 -6.91 6.57
N THR A 94 1.88 -5.84 6.06
CA THR A 94 1.22 -5.85 4.76
C THR A 94 2.27 -5.73 3.65
N GLU A 95 1.86 -5.93 2.40
CA GLU A 95 2.73 -5.65 1.24
C GLU A 95 3.28 -4.23 1.30
N LEU A 96 2.44 -3.24 1.60
CA LEU A 96 2.85 -1.85 1.75
C LEU A 96 3.88 -1.64 2.86
N GLY A 97 3.74 -2.36 3.97
CA GLY A 97 4.73 -2.32 5.05
C GLY A 97 6.11 -2.77 4.54
N HIS A 98 6.14 -3.88 3.81
CA HIS A 98 7.36 -4.38 3.17
C HIS A 98 7.91 -3.42 2.11
N MET A 99 7.06 -2.83 1.27
CA MET A 99 7.47 -1.82 0.28
C MET A 99 8.14 -0.60 0.91
N LEU A 100 7.61 -0.10 2.03
CA LEU A 100 8.22 1.03 2.75
C LEU A 100 9.60 0.65 3.29
N LEU A 101 9.75 -0.55 3.87
CA LEU A 101 11.04 -1.05 4.38
C LEU A 101 12.07 -1.28 3.27
N ALA A 102 11.61 -1.75 2.12
CA ALA A 102 12.43 -1.97 0.94
C ALA A 102 12.88 -0.65 0.26
N GLY A 103 12.25 0.48 0.59
CA GLY A 103 12.50 1.77 -0.09
C GLY A 103 11.82 1.88 -1.45
N GLU A 104 10.85 1.01 -1.72
CA GLU A 104 10.10 1.00 -2.98
C GLU A 104 9.08 2.14 -3.07
N ILE A 105 8.63 2.65 -1.91
CA ILE A 105 7.71 3.79 -1.80
C ILE A 105 8.23 4.82 -0.79
N GLY A 106 8.12 6.10 -1.15
CA GLY A 106 8.46 7.23 -0.27
C GLY A 106 7.33 7.59 0.70
N PHE A 107 7.66 8.36 1.73
CA PHE A 107 6.71 8.77 2.76
C PHE A 107 5.51 9.56 2.21
N SER A 108 5.73 10.64 1.46
CA SER A 108 4.64 11.47 0.92
C SER A 108 3.77 10.71 -0.09
N GLU A 109 4.36 9.78 -0.85
CA GLU A 109 3.65 8.89 -1.77
C GLU A 109 2.73 7.93 -1.01
N LEU A 110 3.27 7.26 0.00
CA LEU A 110 2.54 6.35 0.89
C LEU A 110 1.39 7.08 1.59
N VAL A 111 1.68 8.23 2.21
CA VAL A 111 0.66 9.03 2.89
C VAL A 111 -0.40 9.49 1.91
N GLY A 112 -0.01 9.96 0.71
CA GLY A 112 -0.94 10.40 -0.32
C GLY A 112 -1.90 9.31 -0.74
N VAL A 113 -1.39 8.16 -1.16
CA VAL A 113 -2.26 7.07 -1.64
C VAL A 113 -3.14 6.50 -0.53
N GLN A 114 -2.60 6.36 0.68
CA GLN A 114 -3.35 5.84 1.82
C GLN A 114 -4.42 6.83 2.29
N ALA A 115 -4.13 8.14 2.33
CA ALA A 115 -5.12 9.15 2.67
C ALA A 115 -6.29 9.20 1.68
N LEU A 116 -5.99 9.02 0.38
CA LEU A 116 -7.01 9.03 -0.67
C LEU A 116 -7.85 7.75 -0.70
N ARG A 117 -7.30 6.62 -0.25
CA ARG A 117 -7.99 5.32 -0.20
C ARG A 117 -8.66 5.01 1.14
N PHE A 118 -8.26 5.69 2.22
CA PHE A 118 -8.86 5.47 3.54
C PHE A 118 -10.34 5.82 3.49
N GLN A 119 -11.19 4.86 3.84
CA GLN A 119 -12.63 4.94 3.64
C GLN A 119 -13.44 4.65 4.89
N TYR A 120 -14.73 4.96 4.81
CA TYR A 120 -15.76 4.55 5.75
C TYR A 120 -16.88 3.84 4.98
N PRO A 121 -17.33 2.65 5.42
CA PRO A 121 -16.74 1.84 6.49
C PRO A 121 -15.34 1.31 6.15
N ASN A 122 -14.60 0.89 7.18
CA ASN A 122 -13.33 0.15 7.05
C ASN A 122 -13.23 -0.99 8.08
N GLY A 123 -12.26 -1.88 7.88
CA GLY A 123 -12.03 -3.04 8.76
C GLY A 123 -11.32 -2.72 10.09
N GLN A 124 -10.63 -1.58 10.17
CA GLN A 124 -9.86 -1.17 11.36
C GLN A 124 -10.74 -0.55 12.45
N LYS A 125 -11.63 0.38 12.11
CA LYS A 125 -12.46 1.16 13.03
C LYS A 125 -13.87 0.59 13.12
N SER A 126 -14.04 -0.35 14.03
CA SER A 126 -15.28 -1.13 14.18
C SER A 126 -16.00 -0.92 15.51
N THR A 127 -15.38 -0.26 16.49
CA THR A 127 -15.99 -0.05 17.82
C THR A 127 -16.92 1.16 17.83
N ILE A 128 -18.16 0.97 18.27
CA ILE A 128 -19.09 2.08 18.57
C ILE A 128 -18.77 2.62 19.97
N GLN A 129 -18.26 3.85 20.02
CA GLN A 129 -17.94 4.55 21.27
C GLN A 129 -19.20 4.83 22.10
N SER A 130 -19.08 4.86 23.43
CA SER A 130 -20.22 5.05 24.36
C SER A 130 -21.05 6.28 24.03
N ARG A 131 -20.39 7.41 23.73
CA ARG A 131 -21.05 8.64 23.32
C ARG A 131 -21.95 8.46 22.09
N LEU A 132 -21.46 7.78 21.06
CA LEU A 132 -22.25 7.53 19.85
C LEU A 132 -23.44 6.60 20.18
N ARG A 133 -23.28 5.64 21.09
CA ARG A 133 -24.41 4.80 21.55
C ARG A 133 -25.51 5.64 22.20
N GLU A 134 -25.13 6.59 23.05
CA GLU A 134 -26.08 7.52 23.70
C GLU A 134 -26.79 8.43 22.67
N GLU A 135 -26.05 8.97 21.69
CA GLU A 135 -26.62 9.80 20.61
C GLU A 135 -27.56 9.03 19.68
N LEU A 136 -27.27 7.75 19.40
CA LEU A 136 -28.15 6.88 18.62
C LEU A 136 -29.42 6.55 19.42
N ALA A 137 -29.29 6.22 20.71
CA ALA A 137 -30.43 5.91 21.58
C ALA A 137 -31.36 7.11 21.75
N SER A 138 -30.82 8.31 21.97
CA SER A 138 -31.63 9.54 22.09
C SER A 138 -32.36 9.91 20.78
N SER A 139 -31.81 9.47 19.65
CA SER A 139 -32.41 9.64 18.32
C SER A 139 -33.30 8.47 17.90
N SER A 140 -33.59 7.52 18.80
CA SER A 140 -34.40 6.32 18.53
C SER A 140 -33.88 5.47 17.36
N ILE A 141 -32.55 5.45 17.18
CA ILE A 141 -31.87 4.61 16.20
C ILE A 141 -31.34 3.36 16.90
N SER A 142 -31.68 2.18 16.38
CA SER A 142 -31.11 0.92 16.84
C SER A 142 -29.57 0.94 16.75
N CYS A 143 -28.90 0.52 17.82
CA CYS A 143 -27.45 0.42 17.85
C CYS A 143 -27.01 -0.96 17.35
N PRO A 144 -26.36 -1.05 16.17
CA PRO A 144 -25.86 -2.33 15.66
C PRO A 144 -24.64 -2.82 16.47
N LYS A 145 -24.11 -4.00 16.13
CA LYS A 145 -23.00 -4.62 16.87
C LYS A 145 -21.67 -3.92 16.62
N SER A 146 -21.49 -3.29 15.46
CA SER A 146 -20.25 -2.62 15.08
C SER A 146 -20.48 -1.28 14.36
N LEU A 147 -19.46 -0.42 14.39
CA LEU A 147 -19.45 0.84 13.64
C LEU A 147 -19.47 0.60 12.13
N THR A 148 -18.77 -0.44 11.67
CA THR A 148 -18.77 -0.88 10.27
C THR A 148 -20.19 -1.21 9.80
N GLU A 149 -20.96 -1.95 10.62
CA GLU A 149 -22.36 -2.28 10.37
C GLU A 149 -23.25 -1.03 10.36
N LEU A 150 -23.10 -0.13 11.35
CA LEU A 150 -23.83 1.15 11.38
C LEU A 150 -23.60 1.96 10.10
N GLN A 151 -22.36 2.04 9.64
CA GLN A 151 -22.00 2.82 8.46
C GLN A 151 -22.53 2.18 7.18
N ALA A 152 -22.47 0.84 7.07
CA ALA A 152 -23.04 0.10 5.96
C ALA A 152 -24.58 0.25 5.89
N ASP A 153 -25.29 0.11 7.02
CA ASP A 153 -26.75 0.28 7.12
C ASP A 153 -27.20 1.70 6.72
N ARG A 154 -26.32 2.69 6.90
CA ARG A 154 -26.55 4.09 6.54
C ARG A 154 -26.04 4.43 5.14
N GLN A 155 -25.65 3.42 4.35
CA GLN A 155 -25.18 3.54 2.97
C GLN A 155 -23.99 4.49 2.84
N ILE A 156 -23.11 4.50 3.83
CA ILE A 156 -21.87 5.28 3.77
C ILE A 156 -20.87 4.47 2.96
N LEU A 157 -20.31 5.10 1.94
CA LEU A 157 -19.24 4.57 1.12
C LEU A 157 -18.37 5.75 0.67
N LEU A 158 -17.49 6.18 1.57
CA LEU A 158 -16.85 7.50 1.47
C LEU A 158 -15.36 7.44 1.77
N LYS A 159 -14.56 8.05 0.90
CA LYS A 159 -13.14 8.36 1.07
C LYS A 159 -12.97 9.87 1.29
N PRO A 160 -12.75 10.34 2.53
CA PRO A 160 -12.66 11.77 2.82
C PRO A 160 -11.52 12.49 2.08
N GLY A 161 -10.34 11.88 2.00
CA GLY A 161 -9.20 12.46 1.30
C GLY A 161 -9.52 12.71 -0.18
N ALA A 162 -10.11 11.72 -0.86
CA ALA A 162 -10.52 11.85 -2.26
C ALA A 162 -11.65 12.87 -2.45
N LEU A 163 -12.64 12.94 -1.53
CA LEU A 163 -13.71 13.95 -1.61
C LEU A 163 -13.15 15.37 -1.45
N ILE A 164 -12.26 15.59 -0.48
CA ILE A 164 -11.59 16.89 -0.29
C ILE A 164 -10.82 17.27 -1.56
N LEU A 165 -10.02 16.35 -2.10
CA LEU A 165 -9.23 16.59 -3.32
C LEU A 165 -10.12 16.96 -4.51
N ARG A 166 -11.22 16.21 -4.73
CA ARG A 166 -12.19 16.49 -5.80
C ARG A 166 -12.76 17.90 -5.71
N ILE A 167 -13.17 18.34 -4.51
CA ILE A 167 -13.72 19.69 -4.32
C ILE A 167 -12.66 20.76 -4.62
N LEU A 168 -11.41 20.57 -4.18
CA LEU A 168 -10.33 21.53 -4.44
C LEU A 168 -10.02 21.65 -5.94
N ILE A 169 -9.99 20.52 -6.66
CA ILE A 169 -9.83 20.48 -8.13
C ILE A 169 -10.96 21.24 -8.82
N GLU A 170 -12.19 21.02 -8.41
CA GLU A 170 -13.36 21.66 -9.03
C GLU A 170 -13.45 23.16 -8.72
N LEU A 171 -13.01 23.59 -7.55
CA LEU A 171 -12.83 25.01 -7.25
C LEU A 171 -11.76 25.61 -8.17
N TYR A 172 -10.61 24.94 -8.35
CA TYR A 172 -9.54 25.37 -9.26
C TYR A 172 -10.04 25.50 -10.71
N ASN A 173 -10.72 24.47 -11.23
CA ASN A 173 -11.26 24.45 -12.59
C ASN A 173 -12.31 25.55 -12.85
N LYS A 174 -13.00 26.01 -11.80
CA LYS A 174 -13.95 27.14 -11.86
C LYS A 174 -13.29 28.51 -11.71
N GLY A 175 -11.96 28.57 -11.61
CA GLY A 175 -11.21 29.81 -11.35
C GLY A 175 -11.44 30.38 -9.95
N LEU A 176 -11.89 29.56 -9.00
CA LEU A 176 -12.09 29.95 -7.60
C LEU A 176 -10.87 29.53 -6.77
N GLU A 177 -10.73 30.13 -5.58
CA GLU A 177 -9.70 29.76 -4.61
C GLU A 177 -9.81 28.26 -4.25
N PRO A 178 -8.81 27.42 -4.60
CA PRO A 178 -8.84 25.98 -4.40
C PRO A 178 -8.40 25.65 -2.98
N SER A 179 -9.21 26.10 -2.02
CA SER A 179 -9.00 25.91 -0.59
C SER A 179 -10.28 25.44 0.09
N LEU A 180 -10.15 24.78 1.25
CA LEU A 180 -11.27 24.43 2.12
C LEU A 180 -10.92 24.72 3.57
N SER A 181 -11.86 25.35 4.27
CA SER A 181 -11.81 25.52 5.72
C SER A 181 -12.46 24.35 6.46
N VAL A 182 -12.07 24.17 7.72
CA VAL A 182 -12.69 23.17 8.60
C VAL A 182 -14.21 23.37 8.70
N SER A 183 -14.69 24.62 8.69
CA SER A 183 -16.12 24.94 8.78
C SER A 183 -16.88 24.54 7.51
N GLU A 184 -16.30 24.77 6.32
CA GLU A 184 -16.89 24.32 5.06
C GLU A 184 -16.96 22.79 4.99
N CYS A 185 -15.90 22.08 5.39
CA CYS A 185 -15.92 20.63 5.47
C CYS A 185 -17.01 20.14 6.43
N GLN A 186 -17.13 20.76 7.61
CA GLN A 186 -18.12 20.37 8.61
C GLN A 186 -19.57 20.59 8.14
N ALA A 187 -19.83 21.67 7.42
CA ALA A 187 -21.17 22.03 6.96
C ALA A 187 -21.58 21.29 5.68
N PHE A 188 -20.65 21.07 4.75
CA PHE A 188 -20.97 20.66 3.38
C PHE A 188 -20.37 19.33 2.96
N LEU A 189 -19.30 18.84 3.58
CA LEU A 189 -18.69 17.56 3.20
C LEU A 189 -19.02 16.43 4.19
N ILE A 190 -19.02 16.69 5.50
CA ILE A 190 -19.39 15.70 6.52
C ILE A 190 -20.79 15.09 6.27
N PRO A 191 -21.80 15.84 5.76
CA PRO A 191 -23.09 15.23 5.42
C PRO A 191 -23.07 14.24 4.25
N CYS A 192 -22.03 14.23 3.40
CA CYS A 192 -21.97 13.32 2.26
C CYS A 192 -21.91 11.86 2.69
N ARG A 193 -22.67 10.99 2.01
CA ARG A 193 -22.59 9.54 2.22
C ARG A 193 -21.61 8.87 1.26
N THR A 194 -21.44 9.44 0.07
CA THR A 194 -20.61 8.90 -1.00
C THR A 194 -19.77 9.98 -1.68
N ASN A 195 -18.70 9.58 -2.36
CA ASN A 195 -17.83 10.51 -3.08
C ASN A 195 -18.55 11.19 -4.26
N SER A 196 -19.54 10.55 -4.89
CA SER A 196 -20.31 11.10 -6.02
C SER A 196 -21.20 12.30 -5.65
N GLU A 197 -21.43 12.54 -4.36
CA GLU A 197 -22.15 13.72 -3.87
C GLU A 197 -21.33 15.03 -3.92
N TRP A 198 -20.11 15.00 -4.44
CA TRP A 198 -19.22 16.17 -4.53
C TRP A 198 -19.86 17.35 -5.27
N THR A 199 -20.67 17.10 -6.30
CA THR A 199 -21.34 18.15 -7.10
C THR A 199 -22.29 19.01 -6.25
N MET A 200 -23.05 18.36 -5.36
CA MET A 200 -23.94 19.03 -4.42
C MET A 200 -23.13 19.82 -3.39
N ALA A 201 -22.12 19.19 -2.77
CA ALA A 201 -21.27 19.85 -1.79
C ALA A 201 -20.54 21.08 -2.36
N LEU A 202 -20.02 20.98 -3.59
CA LEU A 202 -19.39 22.09 -4.30
C LEU A 202 -20.38 23.24 -4.52
N SER A 203 -21.59 22.93 -4.97
CA SER A 203 -22.63 23.94 -5.22
C SER A 203 -22.98 24.70 -3.93
N GLU A 204 -23.11 23.99 -2.81
CA GLU A 204 -23.37 24.57 -1.49
C GLU A 204 -22.21 25.50 -1.05
N ILE A 205 -20.96 25.07 -1.23
CA ILE A 205 -19.76 25.88 -0.94
C ILE A 205 -19.74 27.15 -1.78
N VAL A 206 -19.99 27.05 -3.09
CA VAL A 206 -19.98 28.21 -3.99
C VAL A 206 -21.07 29.21 -3.63
N VAL A 207 -22.27 28.74 -3.27
CA VAL A 207 -23.36 29.61 -2.80
C VAL A 207 -22.98 30.29 -1.49
N TYR A 208 -22.45 29.55 -0.52
CA TYR A 208 -21.99 30.08 0.76
C TYR A 208 -20.91 31.16 0.59
N ARG A 209 -19.92 30.93 -0.27
CA ARG A 209 -18.84 31.90 -0.52
C ARG A 209 -19.34 33.20 -1.15
N LYS A 210 -20.43 33.15 -1.94
CA LYS A 210 -21.04 34.33 -2.54
C LYS A 210 -21.87 35.15 -1.55
N SER A 211 -22.58 34.49 -0.64
CA SER A 211 -23.50 35.16 0.30
C SER A 211 -22.84 35.52 1.64
N MET A 212 -21.72 34.88 2.00
CA MET A 212 -21.08 34.94 3.33
C MET A 212 -22.07 34.78 4.50
N SER A 213 -23.16 34.03 4.29
CA SER A 213 -24.16 33.74 5.31
C SER A 213 -23.57 32.87 6.43
N ASN A 214 -24.03 32.99 7.67
CA ASN A 214 -23.57 32.12 8.77
C ASN A 214 -23.70 30.63 8.41
N ILE A 215 -22.64 29.84 8.70
CA ILE A 215 -22.64 28.37 8.58
C ILE A 215 -23.18 27.74 9.87
N ASP A 216 -24.15 26.85 9.72
CA ASP A 216 -24.59 26.00 10.81
C ASP A 216 -23.61 24.83 10.99
N ASN A 217 -22.99 24.80 12.16
CA ASN A 217 -22.04 23.76 12.54
C ASN A 217 -22.78 22.56 13.16
N ILE A 218 -23.24 21.63 12.31
CA ILE A 218 -24.15 20.53 12.68
C ILE A 218 -23.52 19.51 13.65
N ASN A 219 -22.20 19.33 13.61
CA ASN A 219 -21.48 18.45 14.55
C ASN A 219 -20.22 19.11 15.13
N ARG A 220 -20.33 19.81 16.27
CA ARG A 220 -19.18 20.49 16.91
C ARG A 220 -17.99 19.56 17.20
N HIS A 221 -18.21 18.25 17.33
CA HIS A 221 -17.18 17.27 17.66
C HIS A 221 -16.39 16.79 16.45
N SER A 222 -16.91 16.96 15.22
CA SER A 222 -16.18 16.57 14.00
C SER A 222 -15.02 17.52 13.68
N ARG A 223 -15.01 18.73 14.25
CA ARG A 223 -14.00 19.76 14.01
C ARG A 223 -12.57 19.26 14.23
N ARG A 224 -12.32 18.51 15.31
CA ARG A 224 -10.99 17.96 15.62
C ARG A 224 -10.57 16.93 14.58
N ASN A 225 -11.47 16.03 14.23
CA ASN A 225 -11.20 15.00 13.22
C ASN A 225 -10.86 15.61 11.86
N ILE A 226 -11.55 16.67 11.43
CA ILE A 226 -11.24 17.39 10.17
C ILE A 226 -9.86 18.06 10.25
N GLN A 227 -9.48 18.62 11.40
CA GLN A 227 -8.15 19.20 11.59
C GLN A 227 -7.06 18.13 11.51
N ASP A 228 -7.30 16.96 12.12
CA ASP A 228 -6.37 15.84 12.07
C ASP A 228 -6.23 15.33 10.61
N TRP A 229 -7.33 15.28 9.85
CA TRP A 229 -7.30 15.04 8.41
C TRP A 229 -6.47 16.06 7.65
N PHE A 230 -6.66 17.36 7.88
CA PHE A 230 -5.87 18.39 7.17
C PHE A 230 -4.38 18.24 7.44
N LYS A 231 -4.01 17.98 8.70
CA LYS A 231 -2.61 17.78 9.09
C LYS A 231 -2.00 16.49 8.53
N PHE A 232 -2.82 15.49 8.27
CA PHE A 232 -2.39 14.26 7.61
C PHE A 232 -2.26 14.45 6.09
N LEU A 233 -3.27 15.06 5.45
CA LEU A 233 -3.30 15.27 4.00
C LEU A 233 -2.14 16.15 3.51
N GLN A 234 -1.76 17.20 4.27
CA GLN A 234 -0.62 18.06 3.95
C GLN A 234 0.75 17.36 3.95
N LYS A 235 0.83 16.11 4.45
CA LYS A 235 2.06 15.30 4.39
C LYS A 235 2.21 14.56 3.05
N SER A 236 1.21 14.64 2.18
CA SER A 236 1.26 14.12 0.81
C SER A 236 1.57 15.21 -0.21
N ASP A 237 1.89 14.81 -1.44
CA ASP A 237 2.16 15.74 -2.54
C ASP A 237 0.92 16.46 -3.09
N PHE A 238 -0.30 16.12 -2.67
CA PHE A 238 -1.53 16.66 -3.25
C PHE A 238 -2.07 17.91 -2.56
N PHE A 239 -1.64 18.16 -1.32
CA PHE A 239 -2.22 19.20 -0.48
C PHE A 239 -1.15 20.08 0.15
N GLU A 240 -1.49 21.36 0.32
CA GLU A 240 -0.67 22.33 1.02
C GLU A 240 -1.43 22.91 2.22
N SER A 241 -0.71 23.25 3.28
CA SER A 241 -1.26 23.97 4.42
C SER A 241 -1.35 25.46 4.12
N GLY A 242 -2.47 26.10 4.45
CA GLY A 242 -2.54 27.56 4.42
C GLY A 242 -2.65 28.21 5.79
N SER A 243 -2.45 29.53 5.81
CA SER A 243 -2.76 30.36 6.97
C SER A 243 -4.26 30.22 7.31
N GLN A 244 -4.61 29.97 8.58
CA GLN A 244 -5.99 29.88 9.10
C GLN A 244 -6.71 28.52 9.06
N ARG A 245 -6.00 27.39 9.24
CA ARG A 245 -6.63 26.04 9.32
C ARG A 245 -7.41 25.68 8.05
N GLN A 246 -6.83 26.03 6.92
CA GLN A 246 -7.32 25.70 5.60
C GLN A 246 -6.36 24.71 4.93
N ILE A 247 -6.91 23.90 4.05
CA ILE A 247 -6.17 23.02 3.16
C ILE A 247 -6.30 23.54 1.73
N PHE A 248 -5.21 23.47 0.97
CA PHE A 248 -5.12 23.97 -0.40
C PHE A 248 -4.70 22.84 -1.33
N LEU A 249 -5.02 23.00 -2.62
CA LEU A 249 -4.44 22.17 -3.68
C LEU A 249 -2.96 22.54 -3.87
N SER A 250 -2.09 21.53 -3.87
CA SER A 250 -0.64 21.76 -4.00
C SER A 250 -0.23 22.22 -5.40
N SER A 251 0.99 22.73 -5.52
CA SER A 251 1.61 23.06 -6.82
C SER A 251 1.74 21.82 -7.74
N TYR A 252 2.12 20.67 -7.17
CA TYR A 252 2.20 19.41 -7.91
C TYR A 252 0.83 19.01 -8.47
N ALA A 253 -0.22 19.05 -7.65
CA ALA A 253 -1.57 18.68 -8.08
C ALA A 253 -2.14 19.65 -9.13
N LYS A 254 -1.86 20.95 -9.01
CA LYS A 254 -2.23 21.95 -10.03
C LYS A 254 -1.55 21.70 -11.38
N THR A 255 -0.26 21.37 -11.35
CA THR A 255 0.53 21.10 -12.56
C THR A 255 0.06 19.83 -13.28
N ASN A 256 -0.44 18.85 -12.51
CA ASN A 256 -0.87 17.54 -13.00
C ASN A 256 -2.39 17.36 -12.91
N ILE A 257 -3.16 18.45 -13.09
CA ILE A 257 -4.59 18.50 -12.75
C ILE A 257 -5.40 17.39 -13.44
N ASP A 258 -5.11 17.08 -14.70
CA ASP A 258 -5.83 16.05 -15.47
C ASP A 258 -5.62 14.66 -14.86
N LEU A 259 -4.38 14.30 -14.52
CA LEU A 259 -4.04 13.02 -13.89
C LEU A 259 -4.73 12.87 -12.53
N VAL A 260 -4.74 13.94 -11.73
CA VAL A 260 -5.35 13.91 -10.40
C VAL A 260 -6.88 13.89 -10.51
N ASN A 261 -7.44 14.59 -11.50
CA ASN A 261 -8.87 14.59 -11.79
C ASN A 261 -9.36 13.20 -12.22
N ASP A 262 -8.62 12.52 -13.11
CA ASP A 262 -8.92 11.16 -13.56
C ASP A 262 -8.90 10.18 -12.39
N TYR A 263 -7.90 10.29 -11.51
CA TYR A 263 -7.86 9.51 -10.28
C TYR A 263 -9.08 9.78 -9.39
N CYS A 264 -9.42 11.05 -9.14
CA CYS A 264 -10.59 11.39 -8.32
C CYS A 264 -11.89 10.82 -8.91
N ALA A 265 -12.08 10.91 -10.23
CA ALA A 265 -13.24 10.34 -10.91
C ALA A 265 -13.29 8.81 -10.72
N SER A 266 -12.16 8.12 -10.80
CA SER A 266 -12.10 6.67 -10.56
C SER A 266 -12.44 6.29 -9.10
N GLN A 267 -12.23 7.20 -8.14
CA GLN A 267 -12.57 6.98 -6.72
C GLN A 267 -14.06 7.22 -6.41
N GLU A 268 -14.87 7.67 -7.37
CA GLU A 268 -16.32 7.85 -7.21
C GLU A 268 -17.10 6.55 -7.43
N GLU A 269 -16.50 5.61 -8.17
CA GLU A 269 -17.09 4.32 -8.52
C GLU A 269 -17.04 3.31 -7.37
N ALA A 270 -18.12 2.54 -7.19
CA ALA A 270 -18.22 1.54 -6.11
C ALA A 270 -17.12 0.47 -6.18
N ALA A 271 -16.67 0.11 -7.38
CA ALA A 271 -15.58 -0.85 -7.61
C ALA A 271 -14.24 -0.38 -7.01
N SER A 272 -14.08 0.92 -6.77
CA SER A 272 -12.87 1.46 -6.15
C SER A 272 -12.83 1.27 -4.64
N PHE A 273 -13.91 0.80 -4.00
CA PHE A 273 -13.99 0.68 -2.54
C PHE A 273 -13.83 -0.76 -2.08
N TRP A 274 -13.32 -0.91 -0.87
CA TRP A 274 -13.51 -2.14 -0.11
C TRP A 274 -14.96 -2.24 0.35
N ILE A 275 -15.63 -3.33 -0.01
CA ILE A 275 -17.00 -3.62 0.42
C ILE A 275 -16.95 -4.73 1.47
N PRO A 276 -17.47 -4.50 2.70
CA PRO A 276 -17.49 -5.54 3.72
C PRO A 276 -18.44 -6.68 3.31
N VAL A 277 -17.88 -7.88 3.10
CA VAL A 277 -18.66 -9.12 2.86
C VAL A 277 -19.39 -9.56 4.14
N GLY A 278 -18.85 -9.17 5.30
CA GLY A 278 -19.49 -9.33 6.61
C GLY A 278 -18.78 -8.51 7.69
N PHE A 279 -19.36 -8.47 8.89
CA PHE A 279 -18.89 -7.61 9.99
C PHE A 279 -18.08 -8.34 11.07
N ASN A 280 -17.81 -9.63 10.89
CA ASN A 280 -17.05 -10.43 11.84
C ASN A 280 -15.53 -10.14 11.76
N LYS A 281 -14.76 -10.77 12.64
CA LYS A 281 -13.30 -10.56 12.74
C LYS A 281 -12.58 -10.98 11.46
N GLU A 282 -12.96 -12.11 10.87
CA GLU A 282 -12.36 -12.71 9.68
C GLU A 282 -12.53 -11.83 8.44
N HIS A 283 -13.75 -11.39 8.12
CA HIS A 283 -13.98 -10.53 6.96
C HIS A 283 -13.29 -9.17 7.06
N ARG A 284 -13.03 -8.68 8.28
CA ARG A 284 -12.28 -7.44 8.49
C ARG A 284 -10.77 -7.62 8.29
N LEU A 285 -10.24 -8.85 8.26
CA LEU A 285 -8.83 -9.06 7.89
C LEU A 285 -8.60 -8.68 6.42
N ASN A 286 -9.56 -8.98 5.54
CA ASN A 286 -9.47 -8.66 4.12
C ASN A 286 -9.41 -7.15 3.82
N TRP A 287 -9.74 -6.29 4.79
CA TRP A 287 -9.47 -4.86 4.71
C TRP A 287 -7.97 -4.58 4.60
N PHE A 288 -7.13 -5.29 5.35
CA PHE A 288 -5.68 -5.07 5.35
C PHE A 288 -5.03 -5.63 4.09
N ASP A 289 -5.57 -6.71 3.52
CA ASP A 289 -5.17 -7.18 2.19
C ASP A 289 -5.45 -6.11 1.13
N TRP A 290 -6.65 -5.53 1.16
CA TRP A 290 -7.05 -4.51 0.20
C TRP A 290 -6.33 -3.17 0.41
N TYR A 291 -6.31 -2.66 1.64
CA TYR A 291 -5.81 -1.33 1.98
C TYR A 291 -4.27 -1.30 2.06
N GLY A 292 -3.67 -2.39 2.55
CA GLY A 292 -2.22 -2.57 2.66
C GLY A 292 -1.53 -2.96 1.37
N HIS A 293 -2.19 -2.81 0.22
CA HIS A 293 -1.63 -2.94 -1.12
C HIS A 293 -1.96 -1.69 -1.94
N ILE A 294 -1.08 -1.30 -2.86
CA ILE A 294 -1.30 -0.14 -3.74
C ILE A 294 -1.51 -0.60 -5.18
N PRO A 295 -2.75 -0.54 -5.71
CA PRO A 295 -2.99 -0.89 -7.10
C PRO A 295 -2.30 0.10 -8.03
N PHE A 296 -1.86 -0.37 -9.20
CA PHE A 296 -1.12 0.42 -10.18
C PHE A 296 -1.84 1.72 -10.56
N GLU A 297 -3.16 1.66 -10.75
CA GLU A 297 -4.00 2.83 -11.04
C GLU A 297 -3.88 3.92 -9.96
N ALA A 298 -3.76 3.54 -8.69
CA ALA A 298 -3.57 4.50 -7.61
C ALA A 298 -2.17 5.11 -7.60
N GLN A 299 -1.18 4.45 -8.20
CA GLN A 299 0.17 4.99 -8.39
C GLN A 299 0.23 6.02 -9.55
N LYS A 300 -0.79 6.08 -10.42
CA LYS A 300 -0.79 7.01 -11.56
C LYS A 300 -0.87 8.48 -11.18
N ALA A 301 -1.54 8.80 -10.07
CA ALA A 301 -1.61 10.17 -9.55
C ALA A 301 -0.37 10.56 -8.73
N LEU A 302 0.39 9.57 -8.23
CA LEU A 302 1.56 9.81 -7.39
C LEU A 302 2.67 10.53 -8.14
N ARG A 303 3.47 11.27 -7.36
CA ARG A 303 4.55 12.10 -7.85
C ARG A 303 5.60 11.24 -8.57
N PHE A 304 5.89 11.60 -9.82
CA PHE A 304 6.82 10.86 -10.69
C PHE A 304 8.04 11.70 -11.11
N ASP A 305 8.03 13.01 -10.86
CA ASP A 305 9.05 13.98 -11.28
C ASP A 305 10.17 14.15 -10.23
N VAL A 306 10.53 13.08 -9.51
CA VAL A 306 11.39 13.14 -8.31
C VAL A 306 12.82 12.63 -8.53
N ALA A 307 13.10 11.99 -9.66
CA ALA A 307 14.41 11.35 -9.92
C ALA A 307 15.59 12.32 -9.79
N ASN A 308 15.40 13.60 -10.17
CA ASN A 308 16.44 14.63 -10.10
C ASN A 308 16.32 15.55 -8.87
N ASN A 309 15.49 15.20 -7.89
CA ASN A 309 15.26 16.03 -6.70
C ASN A 309 15.87 15.37 -5.45
N ALA A 310 17.18 15.52 -5.28
CA ALA A 310 17.94 14.91 -4.18
C ALA A 310 17.36 15.26 -2.80
N GLU A 311 16.96 16.52 -2.58
CA GLU A 311 16.34 16.96 -1.32
C GLU A 311 15.04 16.20 -1.05
N TYR A 312 14.17 16.08 -2.06
CA TYR A 312 12.94 15.30 -1.91
C TYR A 312 13.22 13.83 -1.61
N LEU A 313 14.19 13.23 -2.30
CA LEU A 313 14.56 11.82 -2.11
C LEU A 313 15.09 11.57 -0.69
N GLU A 314 16.00 12.39 -0.20
CA GLU A 314 16.56 12.28 1.15
C GLU A 314 15.48 12.37 2.24
N HIS A 315 14.52 13.28 2.08
CA HIS A 315 13.46 13.49 3.07
C HIS A 315 12.34 12.42 3.00
N ASN A 316 12.03 11.89 1.81
CA ASN A 316 10.92 10.95 1.63
C ASN A 316 11.30 9.48 1.62
N TYR A 317 12.49 9.14 1.14
CA TYR A 317 12.93 7.75 0.96
C TYR A 317 14.01 7.41 2.00
N ILE A 318 13.58 7.23 3.25
CA ILE A 318 14.48 6.97 4.40
C ILE A 318 15.28 5.67 4.23
N ALA A 319 14.72 4.68 3.55
CA ALA A 319 15.44 3.44 3.20
C ALA A 319 16.50 3.63 2.09
N GLY A 320 16.54 4.81 1.46
CA GLY A 320 17.25 5.09 0.22
C GLY A 320 16.50 4.57 -1.02
N VAL A 321 16.72 5.24 -2.14
CA VAL A 321 16.25 4.79 -3.46
C VAL A 321 17.23 3.76 -4.00
N GLU A 322 16.74 2.82 -4.80
CA GLU A 322 17.53 1.79 -5.45
C GLU A 322 18.49 2.28 -6.55
N GLU A 323 18.39 3.56 -6.97
CA GLU A 323 19.28 4.13 -7.99
C GLU A 323 20.77 4.17 -7.56
N ASP A 324 21.08 3.93 -6.27
CA ASP A 324 22.43 4.04 -5.71
C ASP A 324 23.02 2.73 -5.15
N ILE A 325 22.34 1.57 -5.26
CA ILE A 325 22.95 0.30 -4.86
C ILE A 325 23.38 -0.43 -6.11
N GLU A 326 24.69 -0.44 -6.30
CA GLU A 326 25.47 -1.33 -7.16
C GLU A 326 24.93 -2.78 -7.11
N GLU A 327 23.87 -3.08 -7.88
CA GLU A 327 23.63 -4.43 -8.43
C GLU A 327 24.76 -4.79 -9.44
N GLU A 328 25.79 -3.95 -9.57
CA GLU A 328 27.02 -4.18 -10.34
C GLU A 328 28.06 -5.05 -9.59
N ASN A 329 27.95 -5.28 -8.28
CA ASN A 329 29.02 -5.95 -7.52
C ASN A 329 28.87 -7.47 -7.32
N ASP A 330 27.82 -8.12 -7.84
CA ASP A 330 27.67 -9.59 -7.77
C ASP A 330 27.85 -10.33 -9.12
N ILE A 331 28.33 -9.64 -10.15
CA ILE A 331 28.67 -10.29 -11.43
C ILE A 331 30.10 -9.93 -11.82
N VAL A 332 31.08 -10.68 -11.29
CA VAL A 332 32.07 -11.45 -12.08
C VAL A 332 32.72 -12.50 -11.15
N SER A 333 32.07 -13.64 -10.93
CA SER A 333 32.83 -14.88 -10.74
C SER A 333 32.94 -15.55 -12.10
N SER A 334 34.16 -15.69 -12.59
CA SER A 334 34.52 -15.96 -13.98
C SER A 334 34.26 -17.40 -14.46
N ASP A 335 33.42 -18.19 -13.76
CA ASP A 335 33.25 -19.63 -14.05
C ASP A 335 31.80 -20.17 -14.00
N ILE A 336 30.75 -19.33 -14.06
CA ILE A 336 29.35 -19.82 -14.10
C ILE A 336 28.91 -20.06 -15.55
N THR A 337 29.43 -21.12 -16.18
CA THR A 337 29.04 -21.51 -17.55
C THR A 337 27.76 -22.36 -17.61
N ASN A 338 27.34 -22.97 -16.51
CA ASN A 338 26.20 -23.89 -16.47
C ASN A 338 25.10 -23.43 -15.50
N VAL A 339 23.86 -23.39 -15.98
CA VAL A 339 22.65 -23.25 -15.15
C VAL A 339 22.48 -24.52 -14.32
N ASN A 340 22.43 -24.41 -13.00
CA ASN A 340 22.33 -25.56 -12.10
C ASN A 340 20.99 -25.58 -11.36
N LEU A 341 19.97 -26.06 -12.06
CA LEU A 341 18.63 -26.20 -11.49
C LEU A 341 18.60 -27.22 -10.35
N LYS A 342 17.95 -26.82 -9.25
CA LYS A 342 17.70 -27.67 -8.09
C LYS A 342 16.22 -27.63 -7.74
N PRO A 343 15.67 -28.70 -7.16
CA PRO A 343 14.31 -28.68 -6.62
C PRO A 343 14.11 -27.47 -5.70
N LEU A 344 13.02 -26.74 -5.92
CA LEU A 344 12.72 -25.54 -5.14
C LEU A 344 12.36 -25.91 -3.69
N ASP A 345 13.08 -25.34 -2.73
CA ASP A 345 12.78 -25.52 -1.31
C ASP A 345 11.65 -24.57 -0.85
N LEU A 346 10.41 -25.04 -0.95
CA LEU A 346 9.22 -24.31 -0.51
C LEU A 346 9.18 -24.04 1.00
N GLU A 347 9.86 -24.85 1.80
CA GLU A 347 9.95 -24.62 3.24
C GLU A 347 10.89 -23.45 3.53
N HIS A 348 12.04 -23.37 2.86
CA HIS A 348 12.98 -22.26 2.98
C HIS A 348 12.33 -20.92 2.60
N LEU A 349 11.64 -20.87 1.45
CA LEU A 349 10.84 -19.69 1.03
C LEU A 349 9.71 -19.32 2.01
N GLY A 350 9.35 -20.24 2.93
CA GLY A 350 8.41 -19.97 4.02
C GLY A 350 9.06 -19.51 5.33
N ARG A 351 10.26 -20.01 5.62
CA ARG A 351 10.98 -19.75 6.87
C ARG A 351 11.56 -18.34 6.95
N ASP A 352 11.73 -17.61 5.85
CA ASP A 352 12.17 -16.21 5.92
C ASP A 352 11.14 -15.28 6.58
N THR A 353 9.87 -15.69 6.71
CA THR A 353 8.94 -14.95 7.60
C THR A 353 9.24 -15.13 9.10
N GLN A 354 10.09 -16.10 9.44
CA GLN A 354 10.58 -16.44 10.76
C GLN A 354 12.11 -16.37 10.78
N HIS A 355 12.70 -15.29 10.26
CA HIS A 355 14.12 -15.06 10.49
C HIS A 355 14.34 -15.05 12.02
N GLU A 356 15.06 -16.04 12.55
CA GLU A 356 15.42 -16.08 13.98
C GLU A 356 16.41 -14.96 14.22
N PHE A 357 15.88 -13.76 14.40
CA PHE A 357 16.66 -12.64 14.88
C PHE A 357 17.27 -13.04 16.21
N SER A 358 18.56 -12.75 16.36
CA SER A 358 19.28 -12.96 17.60
C SER A 358 18.44 -12.48 18.77
N GLU A 359 18.30 -13.31 19.82
CA GLU A 359 17.70 -12.85 21.08
C GLU A 359 18.53 -11.73 21.73
N ASP A 360 19.77 -11.53 21.26
CA ASP A 360 20.62 -10.42 21.66
C ASP A 360 20.19 -9.10 20.98
N LEU A 361 19.76 -8.17 21.83
CA LEU A 361 19.34 -6.82 21.47
C LEU A 361 20.46 -6.02 20.77
N GLU A 362 21.72 -6.21 21.15
CA GLU A 362 22.84 -5.48 20.55
C GLU A 362 23.08 -5.93 19.10
N ALA A 363 23.08 -7.24 18.86
CA ALA A 363 23.15 -7.81 17.52
C ALA A 363 21.98 -7.36 16.63
N LEU A 364 20.77 -7.26 17.21
CA LEU A 364 19.59 -6.73 16.54
C LEU A 364 19.76 -5.27 16.12
N VAL A 365 20.21 -4.40 17.04
CA VAL A 365 20.48 -2.98 16.74
C VAL A 365 21.52 -2.83 15.63
N GLU A 366 22.58 -3.64 15.67
CA GLU A 366 23.63 -3.61 14.65
C GLU A 366 23.13 -4.10 13.28
N SER A 367 22.33 -5.17 13.26
CA SER A 367 21.64 -5.64 12.05
C SER A 367 20.70 -4.58 11.46
N LEU A 368 19.96 -3.86 12.31
CA LEU A 368 19.15 -2.72 11.89
C LEU A 368 20.00 -1.61 11.27
N ARG A 369 21.15 -1.27 11.86
CA ARG A 369 22.06 -0.24 11.32
C ARG A 369 22.64 -0.63 9.97
N ASN A 370 23.01 -1.89 9.79
CA ASN A 370 23.64 -2.41 8.58
C ASN A 370 22.65 -2.67 7.41
N GLY A 371 21.41 -2.22 7.53
CA GLY A 371 20.41 -2.30 6.46
C GLY A 371 19.87 -3.71 6.20
N ALA A 372 20.06 -4.66 7.13
CA ALA A 372 19.60 -6.04 6.95
C ALA A 372 18.08 -6.10 6.73
N GLN A 373 17.30 -5.24 7.38
CA GLN A 373 15.84 -5.19 7.20
C GLN A 373 15.41 -4.78 5.80
N LYS A 374 16.11 -3.83 5.16
CA LYS A 374 15.81 -3.44 3.78
C LYS A 374 16.00 -4.62 2.84
N ARG A 375 17.14 -5.31 2.97
CA ARG A 375 17.46 -6.50 2.17
C ARG A 375 16.43 -7.60 2.42
N HIS A 376 16.14 -7.89 3.69
CA HIS A 376 15.18 -8.91 4.09
C HIS A 376 13.76 -8.63 3.57
N ALA A 377 13.25 -7.41 3.72
CA ALA A 377 11.92 -7.04 3.21
C ALA A 377 11.82 -7.16 1.68
N LYS A 378 12.88 -6.81 0.94
CA LYS A 378 12.95 -6.98 -0.51
C LYS A 378 12.90 -8.47 -0.90
N THR A 379 13.70 -9.30 -0.24
CA THR A 379 13.72 -10.75 -0.44
C THR A 379 12.35 -11.38 -0.12
N LEU A 380 11.69 -10.96 0.96
CA LEU A 380 10.38 -11.49 1.35
C LEU A 380 9.27 -11.26 0.32
N LEU A 381 9.20 -10.07 -0.28
CA LEU A 381 8.20 -9.78 -1.31
C LEU A 381 8.41 -10.65 -2.56
N HIS A 382 9.66 -10.76 -2.98
CA HIS A 382 10.09 -11.60 -4.09
C HIS A 382 9.75 -13.08 -3.86
N ASP A 383 10.16 -13.63 -2.72
CA ASP A 383 10.01 -15.04 -2.38
C ASP A 383 8.55 -15.46 -2.20
N ARG A 384 7.70 -14.54 -1.72
CA ARG A 384 6.25 -14.76 -1.63
C ARG A 384 5.61 -14.98 -3.00
N ILE A 385 6.09 -14.28 -4.03
CA ILE A 385 5.59 -14.44 -5.41
C ILE A 385 6.03 -15.79 -5.96
N ILE A 386 7.32 -16.12 -5.82
CA ILE A 386 7.88 -17.41 -6.26
C ILE A 386 7.11 -18.57 -5.62
N LYS A 387 6.92 -18.52 -4.29
CA LYS A 387 6.25 -19.59 -3.55
C LYS A 387 4.82 -19.83 -4.00
N ASP A 388 4.05 -18.78 -4.24
CA ASP A 388 2.65 -18.91 -4.65
C ASP A 388 2.51 -19.44 -6.08
N LEU A 389 3.40 -19.01 -6.99
CA LEU A 389 3.47 -19.57 -8.34
C LEU A 389 3.87 -21.05 -8.31
N ALA A 390 4.93 -21.38 -7.57
CA ALA A 390 5.42 -22.74 -7.45
C ALA A 390 4.35 -23.70 -6.92
N LYS A 391 3.60 -23.30 -5.88
CA LYS A 391 2.47 -24.09 -5.37
C LYS A 391 1.39 -24.31 -6.43
N SER A 392 1.07 -23.28 -7.20
CA SER A 392 0.05 -23.36 -8.24
C SER A 392 0.48 -24.29 -9.37
N PHE A 393 1.74 -24.23 -9.80
CA PHE A 393 2.29 -25.11 -10.83
C PHE A 393 2.43 -26.57 -10.35
N ILE A 394 2.86 -26.80 -9.10
CA ILE A 394 2.87 -28.14 -8.49
C ILE A 394 1.46 -28.73 -8.45
N ALA A 395 0.44 -27.94 -8.11
CA ALA A 395 -0.95 -28.40 -8.12
C ALA A 395 -1.43 -28.82 -9.53
N GLN A 396 -0.81 -28.30 -10.59
CA GLN A 396 -1.04 -28.71 -11.98
C GLN A 396 -0.16 -29.90 -12.42
N GLY A 397 0.68 -30.44 -11.53
CA GLY A 397 1.57 -31.57 -11.80
C GLY A 397 2.94 -31.17 -12.36
N ALA A 398 3.32 -29.90 -12.31
CA ALA A 398 4.65 -29.46 -12.74
C ALA A 398 5.74 -29.85 -11.75
N THR A 399 6.95 -30.10 -12.27
CA THR A 399 8.17 -30.07 -11.48
C THR A 399 8.71 -28.64 -11.46
N VAL A 400 9.02 -28.13 -10.26
CA VAL A 400 9.51 -26.76 -10.06
C VAL A 400 10.91 -26.74 -9.47
N GLU A 401 11.77 -25.92 -10.06
CA GLU A 401 13.20 -25.83 -9.76
C GLU A 401 13.64 -24.36 -9.75
N SER A 402 14.79 -24.08 -9.16
CA SER A 402 15.45 -22.78 -9.24
C SER A 402 16.97 -22.92 -9.30
N ASP A 403 17.64 -21.85 -9.70
CA ASP A 403 19.08 -21.67 -9.55
C ASP A 403 19.32 -20.33 -8.85
N PRO A 404 19.74 -20.30 -7.58
CA PRO A 404 19.94 -19.06 -6.82
C PRO A 404 20.86 -18.04 -7.47
N GLY A 405 21.74 -18.46 -8.40
CA GLY A 405 22.64 -17.56 -9.13
C GLY A 405 22.12 -17.13 -10.50
N SER A 406 20.98 -17.65 -10.97
CA SER A 406 20.46 -17.31 -12.30
C SER A 406 18.94 -17.36 -12.43
N ILE A 407 18.25 -18.45 -12.12
CA ILE A 407 16.82 -18.60 -12.43
C ILE A 407 15.98 -18.58 -11.15
N ASP A 408 15.12 -17.57 -11.02
CA ASP A 408 14.18 -17.43 -9.89
C ASP A 408 13.24 -18.64 -9.78
N LEU A 409 12.58 -19.00 -10.88
CA LEU A 409 11.68 -20.15 -10.95
C LEU A 409 11.67 -20.77 -12.35
N PHE A 410 11.84 -22.08 -12.39
CA PHE A 410 11.72 -22.91 -13.58
C PHE A 410 10.62 -23.95 -13.36
N ALA A 411 9.73 -24.13 -14.34
CA ALA A 411 8.68 -25.14 -14.27
C ALA A 411 8.68 -26.01 -15.53
N THR A 412 8.52 -27.32 -15.35
CA THR A 412 8.31 -28.30 -16.43
C THR A 412 7.04 -29.09 -16.16
N TRP A 413 6.12 -29.10 -17.12
CA TRP A 413 4.85 -29.82 -17.01
C TRP A 413 4.93 -31.23 -17.59
N PRO A 414 3.95 -32.12 -17.30
CA PRO A 414 3.94 -33.49 -17.80
C PRO A 414 3.95 -33.63 -19.33
N THR A 415 3.58 -32.57 -20.07
CA THR A 415 3.68 -32.53 -21.55
C THR A 415 5.13 -32.46 -22.04
N GLY A 416 6.08 -32.11 -21.16
CA GLY A 416 7.47 -31.81 -21.51
C GLY A 416 7.69 -30.34 -21.87
N ASP A 417 6.65 -29.51 -21.88
CA ASP A 417 6.79 -28.07 -22.05
C ASP A 417 7.32 -27.42 -20.76
N SER A 418 8.11 -26.37 -20.93
CA SER A 418 8.79 -25.70 -19.83
C SER A 418 8.81 -24.19 -19.98
N ALA A 419 8.89 -23.49 -18.84
CA ALA A 419 8.97 -22.04 -18.78
C ALA A 419 9.96 -21.56 -17.70
N ILE A 420 10.63 -20.44 -17.99
CA ILE A 420 11.46 -19.67 -17.06
C ILE A 420 10.64 -18.46 -16.61
N PHE A 421 10.53 -18.27 -15.29
CA PHE A 421 9.83 -17.16 -14.67
C PHE A 421 10.83 -16.26 -13.94
N GLU A 422 10.99 -15.04 -14.42
CA GLU A 422 11.81 -13.98 -13.80
C GLU A 422 10.92 -13.07 -12.96
N VAL A 423 11.13 -12.99 -11.65
CA VAL A 423 10.27 -12.27 -10.72
C VAL A 423 10.85 -10.91 -10.37
N LYS A 424 10.07 -9.83 -10.55
CA LYS A 424 10.44 -8.48 -10.12
C LYS A 424 9.39 -7.86 -9.23
N THR A 425 9.83 -7.36 -8.07
CA THR A 425 9.07 -6.39 -7.29
C THR A 425 9.30 -5.00 -7.88
N VAL A 426 8.22 -4.35 -8.28
CA VAL A 426 8.23 -3.11 -9.06
C VAL A 426 7.21 -2.13 -8.50
N THR A 427 7.57 -0.85 -8.55
CA THR A 427 6.63 0.27 -8.43
C THR A 427 6.60 1.03 -9.74
N ARG A 428 5.66 1.95 -9.93
CA ARG A 428 5.62 2.77 -11.14
C ARG A 428 6.97 3.45 -11.45
N ARG A 429 7.72 3.86 -10.42
CA ARG A 429 9.05 4.47 -10.58
C ARG A 429 10.08 3.47 -11.10
N SER A 430 10.20 2.31 -10.46
CA SER A 430 11.22 1.32 -10.81
C SER A 430 10.83 0.45 -12.01
N PHE A 431 9.56 0.45 -12.41
CA PHE A 431 8.99 -0.44 -13.41
C PHE A 431 9.83 -0.53 -14.69
N GLN A 432 10.12 0.62 -15.33
CA GLN A 432 10.84 0.60 -16.62
C GLN A 432 12.25 0.02 -16.51
N ASN A 433 13.00 0.42 -15.48
CA ASN A 433 14.36 -0.06 -15.29
C ASN A 433 14.36 -1.55 -14.95
N ARG A 434 13.47 -1.99 -14.06
CA ARG A 434 13.33 -3.40 -13.65
C ARG A 434 12.93 -4.31 -14.80
N ILE A 435 11.99 -3.87 -15.64
CA ILE A 435 11.60 -4.64 -16.84
C ILE A 435 12.76 -4.75 -17.83
N ARG A 436 13.55 -3.69 -18.04
CA ARG A 436 14.73 -3.77 -18.91
C ARG A 436 15.75 -4.80 -18.39
N THR A 437 16.03 -4.80 -17.10
CA THR A 437 16.91 -5.80 -16.48
C THR A 437 16.34 -7.21 -16.62
N ALA A 438 15.05 -7.40 -16.32
CA ALA A 438 14.38 -8.69 -16.42
C ALA A 438 14.38 -9.25 -17.85
N ILE A 439 14.22 -8.40 -18.88
CA ILE A 439 14.35 -8.82 -20.29
C ILE A 439 15.75 -9.36 -20.55
N GLY A 440 16.79 -8.66 -20.11
CA GLY A 440 18.18 -9.11 -20.29
C GLY A 440 18.43 -10.46 -19.60
N GLN A 441 18.00 -10.59 -18.35
CA GLN A 441 18.14 -11.79 -17.53
C GLN A 441 17.43 -12.99 -18.15
N VAL A 442 16.13 -12.88 -18.44
CA VAL A 442 15.34 -14.01 -18.95
C VAL A 442 15.81 -14.48 -20.33
N GLU A 443 16.27 -13.56 -21.19
CA GLU A 443 16.84 -13.90 -22.50
C GLU A 443 18.19 -14.60 -22.36
N GLU A 444 19.04 -14.11 -21.46
CA GLU A 444 20.32 -14.74 -21.16
C GLU A 444 20.12 -16.17 -20.65
N TYR A 445 19.23 -16.37 -19.68
CA TYR A 445 18.99 -17.69 -19.08
C TYR A 445 18.40 -18.67 -20.08
N ALA A 446 17.47 -18.22 -20.93
CA ALA A 446 16.94 -19.01 -22.03
C ALA A 446 18.04 -19.41 -23.02
N TYR A 447 18.95 -18.50 -23.36
CA TYR A 447 20.09 -18.78 -24.23
C TYR A 447 21.05 -19.81 -23.62
N ARG A 448 21.44 -19.64 -22.35
CA ARG A 448 22.33 -20.56 -21.63
C ARG A 448 21.77 -21.98 -21.60
N ARG A 449 20.46 -22.13 -21.35
CA ARG A 449 19.78 -23.43 -21.38
C ARG A 449 19.77 -24.07 -22.75
N LYS A 450 19.35 -23.31 -23.78
CA LYS A 450 19.36 -23.80 -25.16
C LYS A 450 20.76 -24.25 -25.58
N TYR A 451 21.81 -23.56 -25.12
CA TYR A 451 23.18 -23.95 -25.39
C TYR A 451 23.62 -25.22 -24.63
N ALA A 452 23.22 -25.37 -23.37
CA ALA A 452 23.62 -26.50 -22.53
C ALA A 452 22.95 -27.83 -22.90
N ASP A 453 21.64 -27.82 -23.19
CA ASP A 453 20.87 -29.07 -23.40
C ASP A 453 19.92 -29.03 -24.61
N GLY A 454 19.90 -27.94 -25.39
CA GLY A 454 19.04 -27.79 -26.57
C GLY A 454 17.57 -27.48 -26.25
N SER A 455 17.19 -27.39 -24.97
CA SER A 455 15.81 -27.16 -24.55
C SER A 455 15.39 -25.73 -24.88
N ILE A 456 14.18 -25.58 -25.41
CA ILE A 456 13.52 -24.30 -25.58
C ILE A 456 12.49 -24.18 -24.47
N SER A 457 12.57 -23.13 -23.68
CA SER A 457 11.57 -22.80 -22.66
C SER A 457 10.87 -21.50 -23.03
N ASP A 458 9.59 -21.41 -22.69
CA ASP A 458 8.91 -20.12 -22.75
C ASP A 458 9.54 -19.17 -21.71
N ARG A 459 9.56 -17.89 -22.02
CA ARG A 459 10.16 -16.84 -21.18
C ARG A 459 9.03 -16.02 -20.61
N VAL A 460 8.98 -15.88 -19.29
CA VAL A 460 7.90 -15.17 -18.60
C VAL A 460 8.50 -14.23 -17.56
N ILE A 461 8.07 -12.97 -17.59
CA ILE A 461 8.38 -11.99 -16.54
C ILE A 461 7.17 -11.88 -15.61
N VAL A 462 7.41 -11.89 -14.31
CA VAL A 462 6.40 -11.77 -13.27
C VAL A 462 6.61 -10.46 -12.52
N VAL A 463 5.54 -9.69 -12.33
CA VAL A 463 5.56 -8.43 -11.57
C VAL A 463 4.48 -8.42 -10.48
N ASN A 464 4.76 -7.77 -9.35
CA ASN A 464 3.80 -7.59 -8.24
C ASN A 464 2.78 -6.47 -8.47
N THR A 465 2.76 -5.86 -9.66
CA THR A 465 1.87 -4.75 -9.98
C THR A 465 0.94 -5.09 -11.12
N ASP A 466 -0.27 -4.55 -11.07
CA ASP A 466 -1.22 -4.65 -12.17
C ASP A 466 -0.80 -3.83 -13.37
N LEU A 467 -1.05 -4.36 -14.56
CA LEU A 467 -0.95 -3.61 -15.80
C LEU A 467 -2.26 -3.74 -16.55
N ASP A 468 -2.77 -2.63 -17.04
CA ASP A 468 -3.88 -2.64 -18.00
C ASP A 468 -3.47 -3.48 -19.21
N SER A 469 -4.35 -4.37 -19.66
CA SER A 469 -4.24 -5.07 -20.94
C SER A 469 -3.91 -4.16 -22.13
N LYS A 470 -4.28 -2.87 -22.06
CA LYS A 470 -4.01 -1.85 -23.08
C LYS A 470 -2.67 -1.13 -22.87
N ALA A 471 -1.93 -1.42 -21.80
CA ALA A 471 -0.61 -0.86 -21.58
C ALA A 471 0.33 -1.31 -22.70
N TRP A 472 1.07 -0.37 -23.29
CA TRP A 472 1.97 -0.67 -24.41
C TRP A 472 3.06 -1.68 -24.02
N GLN A 473 3.43 -1.74 -22.74
CA GLN A 473 4.41 -2.68 -22.21
C GLN A 473 3.96 -4.12 -22.36
N THR A 474 2.66 -4.39 -22.26
CA THR A 474 2.07 -5.72 -22.45
C THR A 474 2.34 -6.19 -23.87
N ALA A 475 1.89 -5.43 -24.88
CA ALA A 475 2.10 -5.77 -26.29
C ALA A 475 3.60 -5.77 -26.68
N PHE A 476 4.40 -4.89 -26.08
CA PHE A 476 5.85 -4.88 -26.30
C PHE A 476 6.52 -6.18 -25.81
N LEU A 477 6.16 -6.68 -24.63
CA LEU A 477 6.70 -7.94 -24.13
C LEU A 477 6.14 -9.15 -24.91
N THR A 478 4.82 -9.24 -25.07
CA THR A 478 4.18 -10.43 -25.64
C THR A 478 4.30 -10.51 -27.15
N ASP A 479 3.97 -9.45 -27.87
CA ASP A 479 3.80 -9.48 -29.32
C ASP A 479 5.12 -9.16 -30.03
N HIS A 480 5.93 -8.27 -29.46
CA HIS A 480 7.19 -7.86 -30.06
C HIS A 480 8.39 -8.70 -29.62
N LEU A 481 8.54 -8.99 -28.32
CA LEU A 481 9.67 -9.77 -27.80
C LEU A 481 9.37 -11.27 -27.65
N GLY A 482 8.10 -11.68 -27.66
CA GLY A 482 7.71 -13.07 -27.42
C GLY A 482 8.02 -13.53 -25.99
N ILE A 483 7.84 -12.63 -25.02
CA ILE A 483 8.01 -12.86 -23.58
C ILE A 483 6.64 -12.74 -22.91
N GLY A 484 6.24 -13.77 -22.15
CA GLY A 484 5.03 -13.75 -21.33
C GLY A 484 5.13 -12.78 -20.16
N LEU A 485 3.98 -12.31 -19.71
CA LEU A 485 3.87 -11.39 -18.58
C LEU A 485 2.81 -11.89 -17.60
N ILE A 486 3.19 -12.02 -16.33
CA ILE A 486 2.27 -12.30 -15.23
C ILE A 486 2.29 -11.11 -14.27
N CYS A 487 1.12 -10.55 -14.02
CA CYS A 487 0.87 -9.50 -13.03
C CYS A 487 0.15 -10.13 -11.83
N LYS A 488 0.67 -9.92 -10.63
CA LYS A 488 0.09 -10.44 -9.38
C LYS A 488 -0.36 -9.33 -8.44
N PRO A 489 -1.52 -8.70 -8.66
CA PRO A 489 -2.16 -7.84 -7.67
C PRO A 489 -2.84 -8.66 -6.57
N THR A 490 -2.24 -8.79 -5.38
CA THR A 490 -2.83 -9.25 -4.09
C THR A 490 -3.74 -10.50 -3.98
N SER A 491 -4.69 -10.75 -4.88
CA SER A 491 -5.73 -11.77 -4.81
C SER A 491 -6.02 -12.54 -6.11
N SER A 492 -5.50 -12.10 -7.25
CA SER A 492 -5.65 -12.81 -8.54
C SER A 492 -4.45 -12.55 -9.46
N TYR A 493 -4.13 -13.50 -10.32
CA TYR A 493 -3.17 -13.27 -11.39
C TYR A 493 -3.88 -12.72 -12.63
N SER A 494 -3.25 -11.75 -13.29
CA SER A 494 -3.54 -11.46 -14.69
C SER A 494 -2.31 -11.84 -15.51
N ALA A 495 -2.52 -12.50 -16.64
CA ALA A 495 -1.45 -13.08 -17.43
C ALA A 495 -1.67 -12.81 -18.91
N TYR A 496 -0.58 -12.55 -19.62
CA TYR A 496 -0.55 -12.19 -21.02
C TYR A 496 0.50 -13.03 -21.73
N ALA A 497 0.08 -13.76 -22.76
CA ALA A 497 0.93 -14.74 -23.43
C ALA A 497 1.22 -14.40 -24.89
N PRO A 498 2.46 -14.62 -25.35
CA PRO A 498 2.75 -14.69 -26.78
C PRO A 498 1.88 -15.74 -27.45
N ILE A 499 1.55 -15.51 -28.72
CA ILE A 499 0.71 -16.42 -29.52
C ILE A 499 1.29 -17.85 -29.52
N ASP A 500 2.62 -17.95 -29.65
CA ASP A 500 3.36 -19.20 -29.81
C ASP A 500 3.84 -19.83 -28.50
N ALA A 501 3.45 -19.27 -27.34
CA ALA A 501 3.82 -19.84 -26.05
C ALA A 501 3.12 -21.20 -25.84
N ARG A 502 3.92 -22.24 -25.57
CA ARG A 502 3.46 -23.62 -25.40
C ARG A 502 2.88 -23.88 -24.01
N THR A 503 3.36 -23.14 -23.02
CA THR A 503 2.97 -23.28 -21.62
C THR A 503 1.80 -22.36 -21.23
N LYS A 504 1.30 -21.51 -22.13
CA LYS A 504 0.35 -20.43 -21.81
C LYS A 504 -0.88 -20.89 -21.05
N ASP A 505 -1.42 -22.06 -21.39
CA ASP A 505 -2.62 -22.59 -20.75
C ASP A 505 -2.41 -22.93 -19.26
N TYR A 506 -1.17 -23.13 -18.82
CA TYR A 506 -0.84 -23.41 -17.42
C TYR A 506 -0.81 -22.17 -16.53
N TRP A 507 -0.43 -21.03 -17.08
CA TRP A 507 -0.25 -19.80 -16.32
C TRP A 507 -1.31 -18.72 -16.62
N LEU A 508 -2.12 -18.89 -17.68
CA LEU A 508 -3.36 -18.13 -17.87
C LEU A 508 -4.50 -18.59 -16.94
N THR A 509 -4.39 -19.77 -16.33
CA THR A 509 -5.38 -20.34 -15.41
C THR A 509 -5.06 -20.11 -13.93
N LEU A 510 -4.06 -19.29 -13.63
CA LEU A 510 -3.62 -18.96 -12.27
C LEU A 510 -4.64 -18.15 -11.46
#